data_AF-A0A2K9NP01-F1
#
_entry.id   AF-A0A2K9NP01-F1
#
_cell.length_a   1.000
_cell.length_b   1.000
_cell.length_c   1.000
_cell.angle_alpha   90.00
_cell.angle_beta   90.00
_cell.angle_gamma   90.00
#
_symmetry.space_group_name_H-M   'P 1'
#
loop_
_entity.id
_entity.type
_entity.pdbx_description
1 polymer ?
#
loop_
_entity_poly.entity_id
_entity_poly.type
_entity_poly.pdbx_seq_one_letter_code
_entity_poly.pdbx_strand_id
1 'polypeptide(L)'
;MKSLIATALLLASVSTFAAESAVDTFLSVLPLGSHSGVDDKGNACKVTVSEANFPAKAISVQAENADLKIFKVINDASEFMFRGYKKEFIQTDRYYVDSTRNSYVDRVVRTVVAGDELLYVVVANEITVNRDRKVELVECVVNL
;
A
#
# COMPACT_ATOMS: atom_id res chain seq x y z
N MET A 1 8.93 -41.36 48.95
CA MET A 1 7.63 -40.71 48.67
C MET A 1 7.92 -39.32 48.12
N LYS A 2 7.84 -39.17 46.78
CA LYS A 2 6.93 -38.24 46.09
C LYS A 2 6.89 -36.83 46.68
N SER A 3 7.53 -35.88 46.01
CA SER A 3 6.99 -34.54 45.76
C SER A 3 7.80 -33.87 44.63
N LEU A 4 7.49 -34.29 43.41
CA LEU A 4 7.66 -33.47 42.22
C LEU A 4 6.45 -32.54 42.19
N ILE A 5 6.64 -31.25 42.45
CA ILE A 5 5.70 -30.23 42.00
C ILE A 5 6.41 -29.52 40.86
N ALA A 6 6.19 -30.06 39.66
CA ALA A 6 6.51 -29.38 38.43
C ALA A 6 5.70 -28.09 38.41
N THR A 7 6.38 -26.96 38.62
CA THR A 7 5.86 -25.64 38.31
C THR A 7 5.60 -25.62 36.81
N ALA A 8 4.36 -25.88 36.43
CA ALA A 8 3.89 -25.75 35.06
C ALA A 8 4.07 -24.29 34.67
N LEU A 9 5.12 -24.03 33.88
CA LEU A 9 5.24 -22.83 33.07
C LEU A 9 4.00 -22.82 32.17
N LEU A 10 2.97 -22.08 32.59
CA LEU A 10 1.93 -21.60 31.70
C LEU A 10 2.62 -20.72 30.66
N LEU A 11 3.07 -21.37 29.58
CA LEU A 11 3.29 -20.72 28.30
C LEU A 11 1.92 -20.22 27.84
N ALA A 12 1.53 -19.06 28.36
CA ALA A 12 0.60 -18.18 27.69
C ALA A 12 1.26 -17.88 26.34
N SER A 13 0.91 -18.69 25.34
CA SER A 13 1.06 -18.34 23.94
C SER A 13 0.12 -17.17 23.70
N VAL A 14 0.56 -15.98 24.10
CA VAL A 14 0.07 -14.76 23.51
C VAL A 14 0.39 -14.90 22.03
N SER A 15 -0.62 -15.31 21.25
CA SER A 15 -0.68 -15.05 19.83
C SER A 15 -0.71 -13.53 19.68
N THR A 16 0.46 -12.90 19.82
CA THR A 16 0.71 -11.58 19.32
C THR A 16 0.53 -11.74 17.81
N PHE A 17 -0.65 -11.42 17.31
CA PHE A 17 -0.77 -10.96 15.94
C PHE A 17 0.15 -9.74 15.90
N ALA A 18 1.41 -9.95 15.48
CA ALA A 18 2.29 -8.83 15.17
C ALA A 18 1.50 -8.05 14.14
N ALA A 19 1.04 -6.85 14.51
CA ALA A 19 0.42 -5.95 13.57
C ALA A 19 1.46 -5.75 12.48
N GLU A 20 1.21 -6.34 11.31
CA GLU A 20 2.15 -6.28 10.21
C GLU A 20 2.22 -4.81 9.78
N SER A 21 3.43 -4.24 9.79
CA SER A 21 3.63 -2.83 9.46
C SER A 21 3.28 -2.60 8.00
N ALA A 22 2.32 -1.71 7.71
CA ALA A 22 1.92 -1.43 6.33
C ALA A 22 3.09 -0.87 5.52
N VAL A 23 3.92 -0.04 6.17
CA VAL A 23 5.12 0.55 5.56
C VAL A 23 6.17 -0.52 5.27
N ASP A 24 6.52 -1.36 6.26
CA ASP A 24 7.54 -2.41 6.06
C ASP A 24 7.09 -3.44 5.03
N THR A 25 5.80 -3.79 5.04
CA THR A 25 5.20 -4.69 4.05
C THR A 25 5.29 -4.10 2.66
N PHE A 26 4.90 -2.84 2.48
CA PHE A 26 5.00 -2.18 1.17
C PHE A 26 6.46 -2.08 0.70
N LEU A 27 7.38 -1.69 1.57
CA LEU A 27 8.80 -1.56 1.24
C LEU A 27 9.48 -2.90 0.91
N SER A 28 8.94 -4.03 1.40
CA SER A 28 9.35 -5.37 0.97
C SER A 28 8.97 -5.69 -0.48
N VAL A 29 7.97 -4.99 -1.03
CA VAL A 29 7.50 -5.14 -2.40
C VAL A 29 8.16 -4.12 -3.33
N LEU A 30 8.19 -2.85 -2.94
CA LEU A 30 8.78 -1.76 -3.72
C LEU A 30 9.58 -0.84 -2.78
N PRO A 31 10.92 -0.88 -2.82
CA PRO A 31 11.76 -0.15 -1.88
C PRO A 31 11.73 1.37 -2.14
N LEU A 32 12.26 2.13 -1.19
CA LEU A 32 12.48 3.58 -1.33
C LEU A 32 13.34 3.86 -2.57
N GLY A 33 12.98 4.90 -3.32
CA GLY A 33 13.70 5.30 -4.53
C GLY A 33 12.80 5.72 -5.68
N SER A 34 13.41 5.85 -6.84
CA SER A 34 12.75 6.19 -8.11
C SER A 34 12.85 5.01 -9.06
N HIS A 35 11.71 4.51 -9.50
CA HIS A 35 11.55 3.32 -10.34
C HIS A 35 10.96 3.75 -11.67
N SER A 36 11.72 3.56 -12.76
CA SER A 36 11.27 3.90 -14.11
C SER A 36 10.55 2.70 -14.72
N GLY A 37 9.53 2.98 -15.53
CA GLY A 37 8.68 1.95 -16.12
C GLY A 37 7.95 2.39 -17.37
N VAL A 38 7.00 1.56 -17.79
CA VAL A 38 6.10 1.84 -18.92
C VAL A 38 4.64 1.62 -18.54
N ASP A 39 3.74 2.40 -19.13
CA ASP A 39 2.29 2.20 -19.02
C ASP A 39 1.78 1.16 -20.04
N ASP A 40 0.46 0.93 -20.04
CA ASP A 40 -0.22 -0.01 -20.95
C ASP A 40 -0.15 0.40 -22.44
N LYS A 41 0.22 1.65 -22.72
CA LYS A 41 0.37 2.22 -24.06
C LYS A 41 1.84 2.32 -24.49
N GLY A 42 2.77 1.90 -23.63
CA GLY A 42 4.21 1.97 -23.88
C GLY A 42 4.83 3.35 -23.65
N ASN A 43 4.12 4.28 -23.01
CA ASN A 43 4.70 5.56 -22.61
C ASN A 43 5.54 5.39 -21.35
N ALA A 44 6.56 6.25 -21.21
CA ALA A 44 7.36 6.28 -20.00
C ALA A 44 6.52 6.70 -18.79
N CYS A 45 6.69 6.00 -17.68
CA CYS A 45 6.14 6.33 -16.38
C CYS A 45 7.20 6.19 -15.29
N LYS A 46 6.94 6.77 -14.13
CA LYS A 46 7.84 6.72 -12.99
C LYS A 46 7.05 6.55 -11.70
N VAL A 47 7.53 5.67 -10.83
CA VAL A 47 7.06 5.51 -9.46
C VAL A 47 8.15 5.95 -8.50
N THR A 48 7.85 6.87 -7.60
CA THR A 48 8.76 7.34 -6.56
C THR A 48 8.20 6.98 -5.19
N VAL A 49 8.99 6.26 -4.40
CA VAL A 49 8.68 5.92 -3.00
C VAL A 49 9.64 6.70 -2.11
N SER A 50 9.11 7.55 -1.24
CA SER A 50 9.90 8.40 -0.34
C SER A 50 9.34 8.38 1.07
N GLU A 51 10.17 8.72 2.06
CA GLU A 51 9.69 9.02 3.40
C GLU A 51 8.77 10.26 3.37
N ALA A 52 7.70 10.24 4.15
CA ALA A 52 6.71 11.32 4.18
C ALA A 52 6.62 12.02 5.54
N ASN A 53 6.72 11.28 6.66
CA ASN A 53 6.59 11.86 7.99
C ASN A 53 7.34 11.08 9.07
N PHE A 54 8.00 11.81 9.97
CA PHE A 54 8.65 11.32 11.19
C PHE A 54 8.10 12.11 12.39
N PRO A 55 7.72 11.48 13.52
CA PRO A 55 7.99 10.10 13.92
C PRO A 55 6.91 9.08 13.53
N ALA A 56 5.82 9.50 12.88
CA ALA A 56 4.65 8.66 12.62
C ALA A 56 4.86 7.52 11.59
N LYS A 57 6.11 7.28 11.14
CA LYS A 57 6.53 6.31 10.11
C LYS A 57 5.52 6.24 8.96
N ALA A 58 5.68 7.15 8.00
CA ALA A 58 4.87 7.17 6.80
C ALA A 58 5.73 7.28 5.54
N ILE A 59 5.27 6.67 4.45
CA ILE A 59 5.89 6.79 3.13
C ILE A 59 4.88 7.38 2.14
N SER A 60 5.39 8.09 1.13
CA SER A 60 4.64 8.59 -0.01
C SER A 60 4.97 7.75 -1.22
N VAL A 61 3.94 7.22 -1.87
CA VAL A 61 4.03 6.53 -3.17
C VAL A 61 3.45 7.45 -4.22
N GLN A 62 4.31 7.99 -5.07
CA GLN A 62 3.95 8.86 -6.17
C GLN A 62 4.12 8.13 -7.49
N ALA A 63 3.12 8.15 -8.34
CA ALA A 63 3.21 7.68 -9.72
C ALA A 63 2.97 8.85 -10.68
N GLU A 64 3.76 8.93 -11.73
CA GLU A 64 3.64 9.97 -12.75
C GLU A 64 3.86 9.41 -14.15
N ASN A 65 3.12 9.96 -15.11
CA ASN A 65 3.33 9.82 -16.55
C ASN A 65 3.32 11.22 -17.20
N ALA A 66 3.21 11.31 -18.53
CA ALA A 66 3.21 12.58 -19.23
C ALA A 66 2.03 13.50 -18.87
N ASP A 67 0.89 12.93 -18.48
CA ASP A 67 -0.38 13.65 -18.33
C ASP A 67 -0.75 13.92 -16.87
N LEU A 68 -0.32 13.03 -15.97
CA LEU A 68 -0.82 12.98 -14.60
C LEU A 68 0.32 12.65 -13.63
N LYS A 69 0.29 13.34 -12.50
CA LYS A 69 1.06 13.02 -11.30
C LYS A 69 0.07 12.81 -10.16
N ILE A 70 0.14 11.65 -9.52
CA ILE A 70 -0.72 11.27 -8.41
C ILE A 70 0.10 10.65 -7.29
N PHE A 71 -0.35 10.79 -6.04
CA PHE A 71 0.33 10.18 -4.91
C PHE A 71 -0.66 9.70 -3.86
N LYS A 72 -0.21 8.72 -3.08
CA LYS A 72 -0.86 8.26 -1.86
C LYS A 72 0.17 8.13 -0.75
N VAL A 73 -0.20 8.53 0.46
CA VAL A 73 0.59 8.29 1.67
C VAL A 73 0.16 6.96 2.30
N ILE A 74 1.11 6.15 2.71
CA ILE A 74 0.92 4.92 3.50
C ILE A 74 1.42 5.23 4.90
N ASN A 75 0.54 5.15 5.90
CA ASN A 75 0.91 5.24 7.31
C ASN A 75 1.09 3.84 7.88
N ASP A 76 2.03 3.68 8.80
CA ASP A 76 2.40 2.35 9.35
C ASP A 76 1.23 1.55 9.91
N ALA A 77 0.34 2.24 10.63
CA ALA A 77 -0.82 1.64 11.29
C ALA A 77 -2.07 1.51 10.39
N SER A 78 -1.94 1.70 9.07
CA SER A 78 -3.09 1.62 8.15
C SER A 78 -3.51 0.17 7.92
N GLU A 79 -4.79 -0.05 7.67
CA GLU A 79 -5.28 -1.34 7.17
C GLU A 79 -4.85 -1.55 5.71
N PHE A 80 -4.47 -2.78 5.36
CA PHE A 80 -4.09 -3.16 4.00
C PHE A 80 -4.38 -4.65 3.75
N MET A 81 -4.35 -5.04 2.48
CA MET A 81 -4.35 -6.44 2.07
C MET A 81 -2.99 -6.77 1.45
N PHE A 82 -2.44 -7.93 1.82
CA PHE A 82 -1.17 -8.42 1.27
C PHE A 82 -1.24 -9.89 0.86
N ARG A 83 -0.62 -10.23 -0.28
CA ARG A 83 -0.36 -11.61 -0.73
C ARG A 83 1.08 -11.73 -1.23
N GLY A 84 1.98 -12.20 -0.37
CA GLY A 84 3.43 -12.23 -0.62
C GLY A 84 3.86 -12.94 -1.90
N TYR A 85 3.25 -14.09 -2.24
CA TYR A 85 3.60 -14.84 -3.45
C TYR A 85 3.27 -14.10 -4.77
N LYS A 86 2.40 -13.09 -4.73
CA LYS A 86 2.09 -12.21 -5.87
C LYS A 86 2.74 -10.83 -5.74
N LYS A 87 3.46 -10.57 -4.65
CA LYS A 87 3.81 -9.23 -4.18
C LYS A 87 2.63 -8.26 -4.29
N GLU A 88 1.42 -8.77 -4.01
CA GLU A 88 0.19 -7.99 -4.12
C GLU A 88 -0.02 -7.25 -2.81
N PHE A 89 0.13 -5.93 -2.85
CA PHE A 89 -0.22 -5.03 -1.75
C PHE A 89 -1.38 -4.16 -2.22
N ILE A 90 -2.42 -3.99 -1.42
CA ILE A 90 -3.52 -3.06 -1.68
C ILE A 90 -3.84 -2.28 -0.42
N GLN A 91 -3.86 -0.96 -0.53
CA GLN A 91 -4.41 -0.08 0.50
C GLN A 91 -5.34 0.96 -0.13
N THR A 92 -6.47 1.20 0.52
CA THR A 92 -7.44 2.23 0.14
C THR A 92 -7.80 3.09 1.35
N ASP A 93 -7.64 4.40 1.22
CA ASP A 93 -8.12 5.36 2.22
C ASP A 93 -9.34 6.10 1.65
N ARG A 94 -10.44 6.18 2.41
CA ARG A 94 -11.64 6.91 2.02
C ARG A 94 -11.79 8.22 2.79
N TYR A 95 -11.92 9.33 2.07
CA TYR A 95 -12.20 10.65 2.63
C TYR A 95 -13.58 11.13 2.18
N TYR A 96 -14.52 11.26 3.11
CA TYR A 96 -15.83 11.84 2.82
C TYR A 96 -15.71 13.36 2.67
N VAL A 97 -16.25 13.91 1.58
CA VAL A 97 -16.21 15.36 1.31
C VAL A 97 -17.46 16.09 1.81
N ASP A 98 -18.50 15.34 2.19
CA ASP A 98 -19.72 15.87 2.79
C ASP A 98 -20.20 15.00 3.98
N SER A 99 -21.13 15.53 4.76
CA SER A 99 -21.71 14.84 5.93
C SER A 99 -22.69 13.72 5.55
N THR A 100 -23.21 13.74 4.32
CA THR A 100 -24.16 12.74 3.82
C THR A 100 -23.47 11.42 3.43
N ARG A 101 -22.14 11.43 3.33
CA ARG A 101 -21.29 10.32 2.88
C ARG A 101 -21.58 9.84 1.46
N ASN A 102 -22.33 10.62 0.69
CA ASN A 102 -22.61 10.33 -0.72
C ASN A 102 -21.50 10.79 -1.66
N SER A 103 -20.65 11.70 -1.18
CA SER A 103 -19.47 12.16 -1.90
C SER A 103 -18.21 11.81 -1.11
N TYR A 104 -17.25 11.16 -1.76
CA TYR A 104 -16.01 10.72 -1.15
C TYR A 104 -14.89 10.59 -2.18
N VAL A 105 -13.66 10.60 -1.69
CA VAL A 105 -12.45 10.32 -2.47
C VAL A 105 -11.79 9.08 -1.89
N ASP A 106 -11.69 8.04 -2.69
CA ASP A 106 -10.88 6.86 -2.40
C ASP A 106 -9.49 7.04 -2.98
N ARG A 107 -8.46 6.97 -2.14
CA ARG A 107 -7.06 6.98 -2.55
C ARG A 107 -6.51 5.57 -2.47
N VAL A 108 -6.05 5.04 -3.59
CA VAL A 108 -5.65 3.65 -3.74
C VAL A 108 -4.17 3.58 -4.12
N VAL A 109 -3.45 2.66 -3.50
CA VAL A 109 -2.18 2.13 -4.00
C VAL A 109 -2.30 0.62 -4.13
N ARG A 110 -1.87 0.09 -5.26
CA ARG A 110 -1.84 -1.35 -5.52
C ARG A 110 -0.54 -1.74 -6.19
N THR A 111 -0.02 -2.89 -5.80
CA THR A 111 1.08 -3.57 -6.49
C THR A 111 0.64 -4.99 -6.88
N VAL A 112 1.26 -5.56 -7.91
CA VAL A 112 1.19 -7.00 -8.23
C VAL A 112 2.35 -7.36 -9.17
N VAL A 113 2.90 -8.56 -9.04
CA VAL A 113 3.90 -9.07 -9.99
C VAL A 113 3.33 -9.09 -11.41
N ALA A 114 4.09 -8.54 -12.36
CA ALA A 114 3.77 -8.51 -13.78
C ALA A 114 4.63 -9.47 -14.62
N GLY A 115 5.73 -9.97 -14.05
CA GLY A 115 6.68 -10.87 -14.68
C GLY A 115 7.92 -11.05 -13.81
N ASP A 116 8.92 -11.74 -14.33
CA ASP A 116 10.21 -11.84 -13.66
C ASP A 116 10.82 -10.43 -13.53
N GLU A 117 11.14 -10.03 -12.30
CA GLU A 117 11.68 -8.70 -11.97
C GLU A 117 10.78 -7.51 -12.35
N LEU A 118 9.51 -7.75 -12.69
CA LEU A 118 8.56 -6.71 -13.06
C LEU A 118 7.43 -6.59 -12.04
N LEU A 119 7.13 -5.35 -11.64
CA LEU A 119 6.04 -5.03 -10.73
C LEU A 119 5.09 -4.03 -11.40
N TYR A 120 3.82 -4.39 -11.48
CA TYR A 120 2.76 -3.47 -11.83
C TYR A 120 2.32 -2.68 -10.60
N VAL A 121 2.34 -1.36 -10.71
CA VAL A 121 2.00 -0.41 -9.66
C VAL A 121 0.88 0.50 -10.15
N VAL A 122 -0.17 0.62 -9.36
CA VAL A 122 -1.29 1.55 -9.60
C VAL A 122 -1.39 2.51 -8.42
N VAL A 123 -1.44 3.79 -8.72
CA VAL A 123 -1.82 4.83 -7.76
C VAL A 123 -3.03 5.57 -8.33
N ALA A 124 -4.12 5.62 -7.57
CA ALA A 124 -5.40 6.14 -8.07
C ALA A 124 -6.15 6.97 -7.03
N ASN A 125 -6.94 7.93 -7.53
CA ASN A 125 -7.95 8.68 -6.82
C ASN A 125 -9.29 8.41 -7.52
N GLU A 126 -10.21 7.76 -6.82
CA GLU A 126 -11.58 7.63 -7.25
C GLU A 126 -12.43 8.67 -6.52
N ILE A 127 -12.92 9.64 -7.27
CA ILE A 127 -13.74 10.75 -6.79
C ILE A 127 -15.19 10.42 -7.10
N THR A 128 -15.99 10.23 -6.06
CA THR A 128 -17.44 10.06 -6.16
C THR A 128 -18.12 11.33 -5.63
N VAL A 129 -19.00 11.94 -6.43
CA VAL A 129 -19.83 13.10 -6.02
C VAL A 129 -21.27 12.79 -6.37
N ASN A 130 -22.15 12.71 -5.37
CA ASN A 130 -23.57 12.42 -5.58
C ASN A 130 -23.84 11.23 -6.54
N ARG A 131 -23.01 10.16 -6.44
CA ARG A 131 -23.02 8.95 -7.28
C ARG A 131 -22.40 9.07 -8.67
N ASP A 132 -22.00 10.26 -9.12
CA ASP A 132 -21.15 10.41 -10.30
C ASP A 132 -19.71 10.05 -9.95
N ARG A 133 -19.07 9.25 -10.80
CA ARG A 133 -17.74 8.69 -10.56
C ARG A 133 -16.74 9.23 -11.57
N LYS A 134 -15.62 9.75 -11.08
CA LYS A 134 -14.43 10.08 -11.86
C LYS A 134 -13.23 9.34 -11.27
N VAL A 135 -12.41 8.72 -12.12
CA VAL A 135 -11.18 8.06 -11.69
C VAL A 135 -9.98 8.75 -12.34
N GLU A 136 -9.02 9.12 -11.52
CA GLU A 136 -7.70 9.59 -11.94
C GLU A 136 -6.70 8.54 -11.47
N LEU A 137 -5.92 7.97 -12.39
CA LEU A 137 -4.99 6.89 -12.06
C LEU A 137 -3.75 6.96 -12.93
N VAL A 138 -2.63 6.51 -12.37
CA VAL A 138 -1.41 6.19 -13.11
C VAL A 138 -1.11 4.72 -12.86
N GLU A 139 -0.93 3.98 -13.96
CA GLU A 139 -0.50 2.58 -13.96
C GLU A 139 0.89 2.51 -14.56
N CYS A 140 1.78 1.76 -13.91
CA CYS A 140 3.17 1.70 -14.31
C CYS A 140 3.73 0.30 -14.05
N VAL A 141 4.32 -0.32 -15.06
CA VAL A 141 5.14 -1.54 -14.90
C VAL A 141 6.58 -1.10 -14.71
N VAL A 142 7.12 -1.33 -13.51
CA VAL A 142 8.51 -0.97 -13.14
C VAL A 142 9.37 -2.22 -12.97
N ASN A 143 10.68 -2.05 -13.16
CA ASN A 143 11.66 -3.07 -12.77
C ASN A 143 11.92 -3.01 -11.25
N LEU A 144 12.07 -4.17 -10.63
CA LEU A 144 12.38 -4.35 -9.21
C LEU A 144 13.88 -4.31 -8.90
#